data_AF-A0AAP9HA40-F1
#
_entry.id   AF-A0AAP9HA40-F1
#
_cell.length_a   1.000
_cell.length_b   1.000
_cell.length_c   1.000
_cell.angle_alpha   90.00
_cell.angle_beta   90.00
_cell.angle_gamma   90.00
#
_symmetry.space_group_name_H-M   'P 1'
#
loop_
_entity.id
_entity.type
_entity.pdbx_description
1 polymer ?
#
loop_
_entity_poly.entity_id
_entity_poly.type
_entity_poly.pdbx_seq_one_letter_code
_entity_poly.pdbx_strand_id
1 'polypeptide(L)'
;MSESVVFCQLSRKFVDENDATPAEAQQVMYYSLAIGHHLGVIDCLEESLVCPWAAYLAWIATLPAASQASRKMAGVPRYGEIVIDHSHVVMLAQAFDTARACQTPQQQQWSQALLAMLQAIQQEPAIYLMVRRRDD
;
A
#
# COMPACT_ATOMS: atom_id res chain seq x y z
N MET A 1 -1.59 22.85 8.06
CA MET A 1 -2.20 21.55 7.74
C MET A 1 -1.54 21.08 6.46
N SER A 2 -0.61 20.15 6.56
CA SER A 2 0.09 19.58 5.42
C SER A 2 -0.57 18.26 5.07
N GLU A 3 -1.22 18.20 3.91
CA GLU A 3 -1.87 16.99 3.44
C GLU A 3 -0.84 16.11 2.71
N SER A 4 -0.85 14.82 3.02
CA SER A 4 0.07 13.85 2.43
C SER A 4 -0.69 12.58 2.00
N VAL A 5 -0.06 11.80 1.13
CA VAL A 5 -0.48 10.44 0.82
C VAL A 5 0.60 9.49 1.32
N VAL A 6 0.17 8.51 2.10
CA VAL A 6 1.03 7.47 2.69
C VAL A 6 0.70 6.14 2.06
N PHE A 7 1.73 5.40 1.65
CA PHE A 7 1.65 4.03 1.20
C PHE A 7 2.19 3.15 2.31
N CYS A 8 1.34 2.27 2.82
CA CYS A 8 1.70 1.28 3.81
C CYS A 8 1.69 -0.09 3.13
N GLN A 9 2.79 -0.82 3.20
CA GLN A 9 2.79 -2.24 2.90
C GLN A 9 2.22 -2.98 4.09
N LEU A 10 1.37 -3.98 3.87
CA LEU A 10 0.83 -4.83 4.93
C LEU A 10 1.02 -6.28 4.51
N SER A 11 1.62 -7.07 5.40
CA SER A 11 1.68 -8.52 5.24
C SER A 11 0.55 -9.17 6.04
N ARG A 12 -0.17 -10.12 5.45
CA ARG A 12 -1.30 -10.82 6.09
C ARG A 12 -0.87 -11.80 7.20
N LYS A 13 0.39 -11.76 7.64
CA LYS A 13 1.09 -12.81 8.41
C LYS A 13 0.57 -13.09 9.83
N PHE A 14 -0.50 -12.43 10.29
CA PHE A 14 -1.09 -12.63 11.63
C PHE A 14 -2.58 -12.91 11.68
N VAL A 15 -3.28 -13.01 10.54
CA VAL A 15 -4.59 -13.67 10.53
C VAL A 15 -4.37 -15.07 10.01
N ASP A 16 -3.72 -15.88 10.83
CA ASP A 16 -3.82 -17.32 10.67
C ASP A 16 -5.30 -17.64 10.99
N GLU A 17 -6.14 -17.72 9.95
CA GLU A 17 -7.35 -18.53 9.99
C GLU A 17 -6.89 -19.98 10.14
N ASN A 18 -6.36 -20.29 11.32
CA ASN A 18 -6.02 -21.63 11.69
C ASN A 18 -7.37 -22.31 11.95
N ASP A 19 -7.89 -22.99 10.92
CA ASP A 19 -9.09 -23.84 10.95
C ASP A 19 -8.91 -25.07 11.86
N ALA A 20 -8.06 -24.94 12.90
CA ALA A 20 -7.70 -25.95 13.87
C ALA A 20 -7.34 -25.36 15.25
N THR A 21 -7.87 -24.20 15.65
CA THR A 21 -7.76 -23.75 17.05
C THR A 21 -8.76 -24.47 17.96
N PRO A 22 -8.31 -25.24 18.98
CA PRO A 22 -9.19 -25.77 20.01
C PRO A 22 -9.87 -24.64 20.78
N ALA A 23 -11.13 -24.85 21.18
CA ALA A 23 -12.00 -23.83 21.77
C ALA A 23 -11.45 -23.17 23.06
N GLU A 24 -10.43 -23.76 23.69
CA GLU A 24 -9.84 -23.26 24.93
C GLU A 24 -8.74 -22.19 24.74
N ALA A 25 -8.31 -21.90 23.52
CA ALA A 25 -7.22 -20.93 23.24
C ALA A 25 -7.70 -19.56 22.73
N GLN A 26 -9.01 -19.32 22.64
CA GLN A 26 -9.56 -18.06 22.13
C GLN A 26 -9.36 -16.86 23.08
N GLN A 27 -9.08 -17.12 24.36
CA GLN A 27 -8.93 -16.04 25.36
C GLN A 27 -7.50 -15.49 25.49
N VAL A 28 -6.49 -16.08 24.83
CA VAL A 28 -5.10 -15.60 24.90
C VAL A 28 -4.77 -14.58 23.79
N MET A 29 -5.57 -14.53 22.72
CA MET A 29 -5.37 -13.62 21.58
C MET A 29 -5.61 -12.14 21.91
N TYR A 30 -6.37 -11.83 22.97
CA TYR A 30 -6.69 -10.45 23.33
C TYR A 30 -5.61 -9.74 24.17
N TYR A 31 -4.66 -10.48 24.76
CA TYR A 31 -3.64 -9.90 25.66
C TYR A 31 -2.32 -9.51 24.98
N SER A 32 -2.18 -9.76 23.68
CA SER A 32 -1.00 -9.32 22.90
C SER A 32 -1.13 -7.88 22.38
N LEU A 33 -2.32 -7.28 22.46
CA LEU A 33 -2.57 -5.91 21.98
C LEU A 33 -1.91 -4.82 22.84
N ALA A 34 -1.40 -5.16 24.03
CA ALA A 34 -0.86 -4.19 24.98
C ALA A 34 0.66 -4.24 25.16
N ILE A 35 1.37 -5.24 24.61
CA ILE A 35 2.82 -5.42 24.85
C ILE A 35 3.53 -5.88 23.56
N GLY A 36 3.33 -5.13 22.47
CA GLY A 36 4.04 -5.34 21.21
C GLY A 36 5.48 -4.80 21.26
N HIS A 37 6.36 -5.36 22.11
CA HIS A 37 7.77 -4.91 22.12
C HIS A 37 8.86 -6.00 22.14
N HIS A 38 8.57 -7.28 22.37
CA HIS A 38 9.66 -8.28 22.51
C HIS A 38 9.45 -9.68 21.92
N LEU A 39 8.39 -9.92 21.15
CA LEU A 39 8.11 -11.27 20.59
C LEU A 39 7.62 -11.19 19.14
N GLY A 40 8.47 -10.77 18.20
CA GLY A 40 8.43 -11.15 16.77
C GLY A 40 7.16 -10.93 15.94
N VAL A 41 6.12 -10.30 16.50
CA VAL A 41 4.89 -9.87 15.84
C VAL A 41 4.97 -8.37 15.74
N ILE A 42 5.69 -7.91 14.71
CA ILE A 42 5.87 -6.49 14.44
C ILE A 42 4.70 -6.05 13.58
N ASP A 43 3.99 -5.01 14.01
CA ASP A 43 3.05 -4.24 13.21
C ASP A 43 3.66 -3.98 11.83
N CYS A 44 3.26 -4.77 10.82
CA CYS A 44 3.82 -4.68 9.48
C CYS A 44 3.30 -3.45 8.72
N LEU A 45 2.84 -2.41 9.40
CA LEU A 45 2.33 -1.17 8.80
C LEU A 45 3.51 -0.23 8.58
N GLU A 46 4.44 -0.63 7.70
CA GLU A 46 5.60 0.17 7.35
C GLU A 46 5.18 1.26 6.36
N GLU A 47 5.38 2.53 6.71
CA GLU A 47 5.21 3.66 5.79
C GLU A 47 6.33 3.63 4.73
N SER A 48 6.11 2.88 3.66
CA SER A 48 7.10 2.62 2.62
C SER A 48 7.29 3.80 1.64
N LEU A 49 6.28 4.67 1.51
CA LEU A 49 6.35 5.85 0.67
C LEU A 49 5.41 6.94 1.19
N VAL A 50 5.91 8.16 1.33
CA VAL A 50 5.11 9.35 1.68
C VAL A 50 5.36 10.42 0.63
N CYS A 51 4.30 11.04 0.12
CA CYS A 51 4.41 12.19 -0.77
C CYS A 51 3.37 13.27 -0.46
N PRO A 52 3.68 14.56 -0.70
CA PRO A 52 2.72 15.64 -0.50
C PRO A 52 1.48 15.48 -1.40
N TRP A 53 0.31 15.88 -0.90
CA TRP A 53 -0.97 15.73 -1.61
C TRP A 53 -0.96 16.29 -3.03
N ALA A 54 -0.51 17.54 -3.20
CA ALA A 54 -0.45 18.17 -4.52
C ALA A 54 0.50 17.43 -5.47
N ALA A 55 1.61 16.90 -4.94
CA ALA A 55 2.58 16.17 -5.73
C ALA A 55 2.07 14.76 -6.12
N TYR A 56 1.30 14.11 -5.24
CA TYR A 56 0.58 12.88 -5.55
C TYR A 56 -0.38 13.08 -6.73
N LEU A 57 -1.20 14.14 -6.71
CA LEU A 57 -2.12 14.45 -7.79
C LEU A 57 -1.39 14.69 -9.12
N ALA A 58 -0.30 15.45 -9.09
CA ALA A 58 0.54 15.68 -10.27
C ALA A 58 1.21 14.40 -10.78
N TRP A 59 1.56 13.48 -9.88
CA TRP A 59 2.17 12.20 -10.22
C TRP A 59 1.16 11.25 -10.88
N ILE A 60 -0.04 11.07 -10.32
CA ILE A 60 -1.04 10.20 -10.95
C ILE A 60 -1.58 10.77 -12.26
N ALA A 61 -1.48 12.08 -12.48
CA ALA A 61 -1.82 12.74 -13.73
C ALA A 61 -0.86 12.37 -14.89
N THR A 62 0.31 11.78 -14.62
CA THR A 62 1.19 11.25 -15.67
C THR A 62 0.68 9.94 -16.28
N LEU A 63 -0.27 9.28 -15.62
CA LEU A 63 -0.85 8.04 -16.13
C LEU A 63 -1.78 8.32 -17.33
N PRO A 64 -1.92 7.37 -18.27
CA PRO A 64 -2.82 7.53 -19.41
C PRO A 64 -4.24 7.86 -18.95
N ALA A 65 -4.81 8.91 -19.53
CA ALA A 65 -6.14 9.39 -19.17
C ALA A 65 -7.20 8.29 -19.32
N ALA A 66 -8.12 8.23 -18.36
CA ALA A 66 -9.22 7.25 -18.30
C ALA A 66 -8.79 5.76 -18.28
N SER A 67 -7.50 5.44 -18.10
CA SER A 67 -7.01 4.08 -17.89
C SER A 67 -7.49 3.49 -16.57
N GLN A 68 -7.47 2.15 -16.45
CA GLN A 68 -7.80 1.48 -15.20
C GLN A 68 -6.85 1.89 -14.06
N ALA A 69 -5.56 2.09 -14.37
CA ALA A 69 -4.56 2.54 -13.40
C ALA A 69 -4.86 3.95 -12.88
N SER A 70 -5.16 4.89 -13.79
CA SER A 70 -5.54 6.25 -13.43
C SER A 70 -6.81 6.25 -12.55
N ARG A 71 -7.82 5.44 -12.88
CA ARG A 71 -9.04 5.30 -12.06
C ARG A 71 -8.76 4.71 -10.68
N LYS A 72 -7.88 3.71 -10.58
CA LYS A 72 -7.51 3.09 -9.31
C LYS A 72 -6.84 4.10 -8.39
N MET A 73 -5.84 4.82 -8.91
CA MET A 73 -5.11 5.84 -8.14
C MET A 73 -5.99 7.05 -7.79
N ALA A 74 -6.90 7.44 -8.69
CA ALA A 74 -7.92 8.45 -8.41
C ALA A 74 -8.93 8.01 -7.32
N GLY A 75 -8.88 6.77 -6.85
CA GLY A 75 -9.63 6.34 -5.68
C GLY A 75 -9.20 7.06 -4.39
N VAL A 76 -7.92 7.41 -4.21
CA VAL A 76 -7.45 8.12 -3.01
C VAL A 76 -8.15 9.48 -2.84
N PRO A 77 -8.17 10.39 -3.83
CA PRO A 77 -8.92 11.65 -3.72
C PRO A 77 -10.43 11.47 -3.60
N ARG A 78 -10.97 10.33 -4.06
CA ARG A 78 -12.41 10.09 -4.06
C ARG A 78 -12.93 9.48 -2.77
N TYR A 79 -12.16 8.60 -2.15
CA TYR A 79 -12.59 7.77 -1.02
C TYR A 79 -11.73 7.96 0.23
N GLY A 80 -10.64 8.72 0.15
CA GLY A 80 -9.66 8.89 1.23
C GLY A 80 -8.59 7.80 1.26
N GLU A 81 -8.94 6.57 0.87
CA GLU A 81 -8.02 5.44 0.83
C GLU A 81 -8.35 4.42 -0.28
N ILE A 82 -7.35 3.62 -0.65
CA ILE A 82 -7.50 2.46 -1.53
C ILE A 82 -6.62 1.30 -1.05
N VAL A 83 -7.02 0.09 -1.42
CA VAL A 83 -6.19 -1.12 -1.29
C VAL A 83 -5.65 -1.52 -2.66
N ILE A 84 -4.36 -1.84 -2.75
CA ILE A 84 -3.72 -2.42 -3.92
C ILE A 84 -3.22 -3.81 -3.55
N ASP A 85 -3.83 -4.83 -4.13
CA ASP A 85 -3.48 -6.24 -3.95
C ASP A 85 -2.90 -6.84 -5.25
N HIS A 86 -2.66 -8.15 -5.24
CA HIS A 86 -2.13 -8.90 -6.37
C HIS A 86 -2.90 -8.68 -7.68
N SER A 87 -4.22 -8.49 -7.65
CA SER A 87 -5.05 -8.29 -8.85
C SER A 87 -4.73 -6.98 -9.59
N HIS A 88 -4.09 -6.03 -8.92
CA HIS A 88 -3.76 -4.71 -9.46
C HIS A 88 -2.32 -4.61 -9.98
N VAL A 89 -1.45 -5.55 -9.60
CA VAL A 89 0.01 -5.45 -9.79
C VAL A 89 0.39 -5.24 -11.24
N VAL A 90 -0.05 -6.11 -12.15
CA VAL A 90 0.35 -6.06 -13.56
C VAL A 90 -0.09 -4.75 -14.20
N MET A 91 -1.34 -4.35 -13.98
CA MET A 91 -1.93 -3.15 -14.57
C MET A 91 -1.26 -1.87 -14.06
N LEU A 92 -0.95 -1.79 -12.77
CA LEU A 92 -0.25 -0.64 -12.20
C LEU A 92 1.21 -0.60 -12.61
N ALA A 93 1.92 -1.73 -12.60
CA ALA A 93 3.33 -1.79 -12.95
C ALA A 93 3.58 -1.32 -14.39
N GLN A 94 2.77 -1.81 -15.34
CA GLN A 94 2.86 -1.39 -16.74
C GLN A 94 2.58 0.11 -16.92
N ALA A 95 1.54 0.62 -16.25
CA ALA A 95 1.14 2.01 -16.38
C ALA A 95 2.20 2.97 -15.80
N PHE A 96 2.74 2.65 -14.63
CA PHE A 96 3.79 3.46 -14.00
C PHE A 96 5.13 3.34 -14.72
N ASP A 97 5.52 2.17 -15.20
CA ASP A 97 6.77 2.03 -15.97
C ASP A 97 6.73 2.83 -17.28
N THR A 98 5.60 2.78 -18.00
CA THR A 98 5.39 3.59 -19.21
C THR A 98 5.41 5.09 -18.90
N ALA A 99 4.78 5.52 -17.80
CA ALA A 99 4.69 6.92 -17.42
C ALA A 99 6.05 7.53 -17.01
N ARG A 100 7.07 6.72 -16.69
CA ARG A 100 8.41 7.22 -16.28
C ARG A 100 9.04 8.17 -17.30
N ALA A 101 8.75 7.98 -18.59
CA ALA A 101 9.30 8.81 -19.67
C ALA A 101 8.88 10.28 -19.60
N CYS A 102 7.70 10.59 -19.04
CA CYS A 102 7.20 11.96 -18.88
C CYS A 102 7.21 12.47 -17.44
N GLN A 103 7.78 11.69 -16.52
CA GLN A 103 7.87 12.02 -15.10
C GLN A 103 9.11 12.86 -14.77
N THR A 104 8.97 13.76 -13.80
CA THR A 104 10.10 14.44 -13.16
C THR A 104 10.99 13.46 -12.39
N PRO A 105 12.24 13.80 -12.06
CA PRO A 105 13.11 12.93 -11.27
C PRO A 105 12.50 12.47 -9.94
N GLN A 106 11.78 13.37 -9.26
CA GLN A 106 11.09 13.05 -8.01
C GLN A 106 9.96 12.03 -8.23
N GLN A 107 9.17 12.20 -9.28
CA GLN A 107 8.11 11.25 -9.63
C GLN A 107 8.67 9.89 -10.06
N GLN A 108 9.82 9.87 -10.74
CA GLN A 108 10.50 8.61 -11.10
C GLN A 108 10.95 7.84 -9.85
N GLN A 109 11.45 8.53 -8.82
CA GLN A 109 11.78 7.90 -7.53
C GLN A 109 10.54 7.27 -6.88
N TRP A 110 9.41 7.98 -6.89
CA TRP A 110 8.15 7.43 -6.36
C TRP A 110 7.63 6.26 -7.19
N SER A 111 7.70 6.33 -8.53
CA SER A 111 7.38 5.21 -9.42
C SER A 111 8.28 4.01 -9.15
N GLN A 112 9.57 4.22 -8.93
CA GLN A 112 10.49 3.14 -8.60
C GLN A 112 10.17 2.49 -7.26
N ALA A 113 9.86 3.29 -6.23
CA ALA A 113 9.43 2.77 -4.93
C ALA A 113 8.12 1.97 -5.03
N LEU A 114 7.14 2.50 -5.78
CA LEU A 114 5.88 1.79 -6.03
C LEU A 114 6.11 0.48 -6.79
N LEU A 115 6.93 0.48 -7.84
CA LEU A 115 7.25 -0.74 -8.59
C LEU A 115 7.93 -1.80 -7.72
N ALA A 116 8.80 -1.41 -6.79
CA ALA A 116 9.40 -2.33 -5.83
C ALA A 116 8.35 -2.94 -4.89
N MET A 117 7.41 -2.14 -4.38
CA MET A 117 6.29 -2.63 -3.55
C MET A 117 5.36 -3.56 -4.34
N LEU A 118 5.05 -3.25 -5.60
CA LEU A 118 4.27 -4.12 -6.48
C LEU A 118 4.98 -5.44 -6.76
N GLN A 119 6.31 -5.42 -6.92
CA GLN A 119 7.12 -6.62 -7.06
C GLN A 119 7.09 -7.48 -5.80
N ALA A 120 7.09 -6.87 -4.60
CA ALA A 120 6.93 -7.61 -3.35
C ALA A 120 5.56 -8.34 -3.29
N ILE A 121 4.47 -7.67 -3.69
CA ILE A 121 3.14 -8.30 -3.81
C ILE A 121 3.14 -9.44 -4.87
N GLN A 122 3.89 -9.28 -5.96
CA GLN A 122 4.00 -10.31 -6.99
C GLN A 122 4.71 -11.57 -6.45
N GLN A 123 5.73 -11.40 -5.61
CA GLN A 123 6.50 -12.49 -5.02
C GLN A 123 5.75 -13.18 -3.87
N GLU A 124 5.03 -12.39 -3.06
CA GLU A 124 4.25 -12.88 -1.94
C GLU A 124 2.82 -12.30 -2.02
N PRO A 125 1.86 -13.03 -2.67
CA PRO A 125 0.50 -12.54 -2.88
C PRO A 125 -0.31 -12.26 -1.61
N ALA A 126 0.19 -12.68 -0.44
CA ALA A 126 -0.38 -12.34 0.86
C ALA A 126 -0.07 -10.90 1.30
N ILE A 127 0.81 -10.19 0.58
CA ILE A 127 1.10 -8.78 0.80
C ILE A 127 0.08 -7.92 0.02
N TYR A 128 -0.33 -6.80 0.61
CA TYR A 128 -1.08 -5.76 -0.08
C TYR A 128 -0.59 -4.37 0.36
N LEU A 129 -0.94 -3.34 -0.40
CA LEU A 129 -0.66 -1.94 -0.05
C LEU A 129 -1.96 -1.25 0.34
N MET A 130 -1.93 -0.50 1.43
CA MET A 130 -2.93 0.50 1.76
C MET A 130 -2.37 1.88 1.40
N VAL A 131 -3.10 2.62 0.57
CA VAL A 131 -2.72 3.98 0.19
C VAL A 131 -3.78 4.92 0.70
N ARG A 132 -3.41 5.80 1.62
CA ARG A 132 -4.36 6.68 2.32
C ARG A 132 -3.91 8.13 2.32
N ARG A 133 -4.87 9.04 2.28
CA ARG A 133 -4.66 10.44 2.60
C ARG A 133 -4.48 10.59 4.11
N ARG A 134 -3.52 11.41 4.50
CA ARG A 134 -3.24 11.79 5.87
C ARG A 134 -3.21 13.30 5.96
N ASP A 135 -4.04 13.84 6.86
CA ASP A 135 -4.04 15.24 7.21
C ASP A 135 -3.17 15.38 8.48
N ASP A 136 -2.07 16.12 8.41
CA ASP A 136 -1.26 16.51 9.58
C ASP A 136 -1.82 17.74 10.31
#